data_AF-A0A7J2NLP3-F1
#
_entry.id   AF-A0A7J2NLP3-F1
#
_cell.length_a   1.000
_cell.length_b   1.000
_cell.length_c   1.000
_cell.angle_alpha   90.00
_cell.angle_beta   90.00
_cell.angle_gamma   90.00
#
_symmetry.space_group_name_H-M   'P 1'
#
loop_
_entity.id
_entity.type
_entity.pdbx_description
1 polymer ?
#
loop_
_entity_poly.entity_id
_entity_poly.type
_entity_poly.pdbx_seq_one_letter_code
_entity_poly.pdbx_strand_id
1 'polypeptide(L)'
;MVERQKAVIQISLMAIMSALVTVGTLIVQIPNGMGGYFNFGDVMIFVAALTFSPLIGGVAGGLGSAMADLPGYAIYAPFTLIIKGLEGLIAGFITNKSSVFRDVFAVVAAGVEMVGGYFLAEVYLWGLGVAVAAIPLNMVQVTVGALVGVPVALILRRRLPEILKA
;
A
#
# COMPACT_ATOMS: atom_id res chain seq x y z
N MET A 1 -6.03 5.81 -27.23
CA MET A 1 -7.29 5.44 -26.53
C MET A 1 -8.18 6.66 -26.42
N VAL A 2 -9.49 6.48 -26.52
CA VAL A 2 -10.47 7.53 -26.20
C VAL A 2 -10.44 7.74 -24.67
N GLU A 3 -10.57 8.98 -24.19
CA GLU A 3 -10.52 9.32 -22.75
C GLU A 3 -11.43 8.43 -21.89
N ARG A 4 -12.63 8.10 -22.40
CA ARG A 4 -13.57 7.19 -21.75
C ARG A 4 -13.00 5.79 -21.51
N GLN A 5 -12.19 5.28 -22.45
CA GLN A 5 -11.56 3.96 -22.34
C GLN A 5 -10.48 3.94 -21.25
N LYS A 6 -9.69 5.02 -21.13
CA LYS A 6 -8.68 5.16 -20.08
C LYS A 6 -9.31 5.19 -18.69
N ALA A 7 -10.38 5.98 -18.54
CA ALA A 7 -11.11 6.08 -17.27
C ALA A 7 -11.67 4.71 -16.83
N VAL A 8 -12.26 3.95 -17.76
CA VAL A 8 -12.76 2.60 -17.48
C VAL A 8 -11.63 1.69 -16.98
N ILE A 9 -10.48 1.67 -17.67
CA ILE A 9 -9.33 0.85 -17.28
C ILE A 9 -8.80 1.28 -15.90
N GLN A 10 -8.69 2.58 -15.64
CA GLN A 10 -8.25 3.08 -14.34
C GLN A 10 -9.18 2.66 -13.20
N ILE A 11 -10.49 2.80 -13.38
CA ILE A 11 -11.48 2.40 -12.37
C ILE A 11 -11.44 0.87 -12.16
N SER A 12 -11.36 0.09 -13.23
CA SER A 12 -11.23 -1.37 -13.14
C SER A 12 -9.97 -1.79 -12.39
N LEU A 13 -8.83 -1.14 -12.67
CA LEU A 13 -7.58 -1.42 -11.97
C LEU A 13 -7.66 -1.00 -10.50
N MET A 14 -8.28 0.14 -10.17
CA MET A 14 -8.51 0.52 -8.77
C MET A 14 -9.32 -0.55 -8.03
N ALA A 15 -10.40 -1.05 -8.63
CA ALA A 15 -11.24 -2.07 -8.01
C ALA A 15 -10.48 -3.39 -7.81
N ILE A 16 -9.81 -3.88 -8.86
CA ILE A 16 -9.04 -5.14 -8.81
C ILE A 16 -7.88 -5.03 -7.82
N MET A 17 -7.12 -3.95 -7.87
CA MET A 17 -5.98 -3.75 -6.97
C MET A 17 -6.43 -3.54 -5.53
N SER A 18 -7.55 -2.85 -5.28
CA SER A 18 -8.12 -2.75 -3.92
C SER A 18 -8.47 -4.13 -3.38
N ALA A 19 -9.13 -4.98 -4.17
CA ALA A 19 -9.47 -6.34 -3.76
C ALA A 19 -8.21 -7.18 -3.48
N LEU A 20 -7.17 -7.05 -4.31
CA LEU A 20 -5.90 -7.75 -4.10
C LEU A 20 -5.16 -7.25 -2.84
N VAL A 21 -5.21 -5.95 -2.56
CA VAL A 21 -4.68 -5.38 -1.31
C VAL A 21 -5.46 -5.94 -0.13
N THR A 22 -6.81 -5.92 -0.15
CA THR A 22 -7.63 -6.51 0.92
C THR A 22 -7.27 -7.97 1.17
N VAL A 23 -7.19 -8.78 0.11
CA VAL A 23 -6.84 -10.20 0.22
C VAL A 23 -5.41 -10.38 0.76
N GLY A 24 -4.44 -9.61 0.25
CA GLY A 24 -3.06 -9.64 0.73
C GLY A 24 -2.94 -9.27 2.22
N THR A 25 -3.72 -8.29 2.66
CA THR A 25 -3.80 -7.86 4.06
C THR A 25 -4.47 -8.92 4.94
N LEU A 26 -5.51 -9.60 4.46
CA LEU A 26 -6.25 -10.60 5.24
C LEU A 26 -5.55 -11.98 5.30
N ILE A 27 -4.81 -12.38 4.25
CA ILE A 27 -4.13 -13.69 4.23
C ILE A 27 -3.07 -13.78 5.33
N VAL A 28 -2.36 -12.68 5.59
CA VAL A 28 -1.38 -12.61 6.67
C VAL A 28 -1.82 -11.53 7.64
N GLN A 29 -2.61 -11.93 8.63
CA GLN A 29 -2.91 -11.10 9.80
C GLN A 29 -2.30 -11.76 11.03
N ILE A 30 -1.24 -11.14 11.55
CA ILE A 30 -0.59 -11.57 12.79
C ILE A 30 -0.93 -10.54 13.87
N PRO A 31 -1.80 -10.87 14.85
CA PRO A 31 -2.14 -9.96 15.93
C PRO A 31 -0.88 -9.50 16.67
N ASN A 32 -0.76 -8.19 16.89
CA ASN A 32 0.43 -7.62 17.53
C ASN A 32 0.33 -7.56 19.07
N GLY A 33 -0.78 -8.06 19.64
CA GLY A 33 -1.04 -8.05 21.09
C GLY A 33 -1.36 -6.67 21.68
N MET A 34 -1.41 -5.62 20.85
CA MET A 34 -1.61 -4.22 21.23
C MET A 34 -2.86 -3.61 20.59
N GLY A 35 -3.86 -4.45 20.32
CA GLY A 35 -5.13 -4.05 19.71
C GLY A 35 -5.08 -3.89 18.19
N GLY A 36 -3.92 -4.09 17.55
CA GLY A 36 -3.75 -4.08 16.09
C GLY A 36 -3.18 -5.40 15.54
N TYR A 37 -2.75 -5.37 14.29
CA TYR A 37 -2.17 -6.52 13.63
C TYR A 37 -1.11 -6.10 12.61
N PHE A 38 -0.20 -7.04 12.35
CA PHE A 38 0.81 -6.95 11.31
C PHE A 38 0.32 -7.69 10.06
N ASN A 39 0.59 -7.14 8.88
CA ASN A 39 0.17 -7.71 7.61
C ASN A 39 1.17 -7.50 6.47
N PHE A 40 0.90 -8.09 5.29
CA PHE A 40 1.73 -7.93 4.10
C PHE A 40 0.98 -7.29 2.93
N GLY A 41 -0.03 -6.48 3.21
CA GLY A 41 -0.78 -5.71 2.21
C GLY A 41 0.13 -4.79 1.38
N ASP A 42 1.19 -4.25 1.98
CA ASP A 42 2.16 -3.32 1.37
C ASP A 42 2.77 -3.86 0.08
N VAL A 43 2.93 -5.17 -0.01
CA VAL A 43 3.37 -5.83 -1.25
C VAL A 43 2.44 -5.45 -2.40
N MET A 44 1.13 -5.58 -2.22
CA MET A 44 0.15 -5.29 -3.25
C MET A 44 -0.04 -3.78 -3.46
N ILE A 45 0.16 -2.96 -2.43
CA ILE A 45 0.16 -1.50 -2.54
C ILE A 45 1.30 -1.05 -3.44
N PHE A 46 2.53 -1.50 -3.18
CA PHE A 46 3.68 -1.15 -4.00
C PHE A 46 3.56 -1.75 -5.40
N VAL A 47 3.02 -2.97 -5.57
CA VAL A 47 2.72 -3.49 -6.92
C VAL A 47 1.77 -2.55 -7.66
N ALA A 48 0.69 -2.09 -7.03
CA ALA A 48 -0.27 -1.18 -7.66
C ALA A 48 0.37 0.16 -8.04
N ALA A 49 1.05 0.79 -7.07
CA ALA A 49 1.64 2.11 -7.22
C ALA A 49 2.81 2.14 -8.22
N LEU A 50 3.71 1.16 -8.12
CA LEU A 50 4.89 1.08 -8.98
C LEU A 50 4.51 0.62 -10.39
N THR A 51 3.50 -0.21 -10.57
CA THR A 51 3.11 -0.69 -11.90
C THR A 51 2.23 0.32 -12.64
N PHE A 52 1.18 0.80 -11.99
CA PHE A 52 0.10 1.55 -12.65
C PHE A 52 0.21 3.05 -12.42
N SER A 53 -0.74 3.71 -11.75
CA SER A 53 -0.73 5.17 -11.55
C SER A 53 -0.75 5.51 -10.06
N PRO A 54 -0.35 6.73 -9.67
CA PRO A 54 -0.47 7.18 -8.28
C PRO A 54 -1.89 6.99 -7.75
N LEU A 55 -2.90 7.33 -8.55
CA LEU A 55 -4.30 7.20 -8.16
C LEU A 55 -4.70 5.73 -7.95
N ILE A 56 -4.24 4.81 -8.81
CA ILE A 56 -4.50 3.38 -8.63
C ILE A 56 -3.82 2.86 -7.37
N GLY A 57 -2.55 3.21 -7.14
CA GLY A 57 -1.80 2.83 -5.94
C GLY A 57 -2.46 3.35 -4.66
N GLY A 58 -2.85 4.62 -4.65
CA GLY A 58 -3.48 5.26 -3.51
C GLY A 58 -4.86 4.71 -3.17
N VAL A 59 -5.73 4.61 -4.18
CA VAL A 59 -7.08 4.06 -3.97
C VAL A 59 -7.00 2.60 -3.54
N ALA A 60 -6.13 1.80 -4.18
CA ALA A 60 -5.93 0.41 -3.82
C ALA A 60 -5.38 0.24 -2.39
N GLY A 61 -4.36 1.02 -2.02
CA GLY A 61 -3.76 0.96 -0.69
C GLY A 61 -4.74 1.37 0.39
N GLY A 62 -5.38 2.52 0.23
CA GLY A 62 -6.34 3.05 1.21
C GLY A 62 -7.57 2.17 1.34
N LEU A 63 -8.36 2.00 0.26
CA LEU A 63 -9.61 1.25 0.31
C LEU A 63 -9.36 -0.23 0.63
N GLY A 64 -8.37 -0.83 -0.03
CA GLY A 64 -8.07 -2.24 0.13
C GLY A 64 -7.70 -2.58 1.58
N SER A 65 -6.81 -1.79 2.19
CA SER A 65 -6.36 -2.03 3.56
C SER A 65 -7.43 -1.67 4.59
N ALA A 66 -8.16 -0.56 4.40
CA ALA A 66 -9.24 -0.19 5.31
C ALA A 66 -10.38 -1.21 5.31
N MET A 67 -10.68 -1.83 4.16
CA MET A 67 -11.64 -2.94 4.09
C MET A 67 -11.17 -4.16 4.88
N ALA A 68 -9.86 -4.43 4.91
CA ALA A 68 -9.28 -5.54 5.67
C ALA A 68 -9.25 -5.28 7.19
N ASP A 69 -9.37 -4.03 7.63
CA ASP A 69 -9.50 -3.69 9.06
C ASP A 69 -10.90 -3.93 9.60
N LEU A 70 -11.95 -3.85 8.75
CA LEU A 70 -13.34 -3.98 9.20
C LEU A 70 -13.59 -5.26 10.01
N PRO A 71 -13.04 -6.43 9.63
CA PRO A 71 -13.10 -7.63 10.46
C PRO A 71 -12.08 -7.55 11.60
N GLY A 72 -12.53 -7.13 12.78
CA GLY A 72 -11.77 -7.26 14.03
C GLY A 72 -10.87 -6.08 14.42
N TYR A 73 -10.60 -5.14 13.51
CA TYR A 73 -9.73 -3.99 13.76
C TYR A 73 -10.33 -2.67 13.25
N ALA A 74 -11.67 -2.56 13.19
CA ALA A 74 -12.39 -1.48 12.52
C ALA A 74 -12.04 -0.06 13.02
N ILE A 75 -11.51 0.08 14.24
CA ILE A 75 -11.02 1.37 14.76
C ILE A 75 -9.85 1.93 13.94
N TYR A 76 -9.04 1.06 13.34
CA TYR A 76 -7.92 1.45 12.48
C TYR A 76 -8.37 1.81 11.06
N ALA A 77 -9.52 1.34 10.59
CA ALA A 77 -9.99 1.54 9.22
C ALA A 77 -9.90 3.00 8.71
N PRO A 78 -10.34 4.04 9.43
CA PRO A 78 -10.20 5.42 8.96
C PRO A 78 -8.73 5.90 8.90
N PHE A 79 -7.88 5.46 9.83
CA PHE A 79 -6.46 5.79 9.83
C PHE A 79 -5.73 5.07 8.69
N THR A 80 -5.95 3.76 8.55
CA THR A 80 -5.42 2.91 7.50
C THR A 80 -5.82 3.42 6.11
N LEU A 81 -7.08 3.85 5.93
CA LEU A 81 -7.55 4.43 4.67
C LEU A 81 -6.67 5.60 4.22
N ILE A 82 -6.31 6.48 5.16
CA ILE A 82 -5.49 7.66 4.89
C ILE A 82 -4.03 7.26 4.71
N ILE A 83 -3.46 6.54 5.67
CA ILE A 83 -2.03 6.19 5.71
C ILE A 83 -1.66 5.33 4.50
N LYS A 84 -2.34 4.20 4.31
CA LYS A 84 -2.07 3.30 3.16
C LYS A 84 -2.46 3.94 1.83
N GLY A 85 -3.42 4.87 1.84
CA GLY A 85 -3.75 5.68 0.68
C GLY A 85 -2.63 6.62 0.27
N LEU A 86 -2.03 7.32 1.24
CA LEU A 86 -0.88 8.18 1.03
C LEU A 86 0.36 7.38 0.65
N GLU A 87 0.60 6.23 1.28
CA GLU A 87 1.69 5.32 0.93
C GLU A 87 1.67 4.98 -0.58
N GLY A 88 0.52 4.54 -1.08
CA GLY A 88 0.33 4.22 -2.50
C GLY A 88 0.47 5.43 -3.41
N LEU A 89 -0.04 6.60 -3.01
CA LEU A 89 0.11 7.86 -3.77
C LEU A 89 1.57 8.28 -3.87
N ILE A 90 2.27 8.34 -2.73
CA ILE A 90 3.67 8.77 -2.64
C ILE A 90 4.55 7.85 -3.49
N ALA A 91 4.41 6.54 -3.32
CA ALA A 91 5.17 5.57 -4.12
C ALA A 91 4.89 5.76 -5.62
N GLY A 92 3.62 5.94 -6.00
CA GLY A 92 3.20 6.10 -7.38
C GLY A 92 3.65 7.42 -8.02
N PHE A 93 3.73 8.52 -7.26
CA PHE A 93 4.22 9.80 -7.75
C PHE A 93 5.74 9.83 -7.91
N ILE A 94 6.47 9.15 -7.02
CA ILE A 94 7.93 9.15 -7.04
C ILE A 94 8.46 8.23 -8.14
N THR A 95 7.86 7.05 -8.36
CA THR A 95 8.34 6.14 -9.41
C THR A 95 8.36 6.79 -10.80
N ASN A 96 9.40 6.49 -11.58
CA ASN A 96 9.43 6.79 -13.02
C ASN A 96 9.25 5.54 -13.89
N LYS A 97 8.97 4.40 -13.26
CA LYS A 97 8.76 3.07 -13.84
C LYS A 97 9.89 2.52 -14.71
N SER A 98 11.04 3.17 -14.71
CA SER A 98 12.18 2.86 -15.58
C SER A 98 13.46 2.63 -14.79
N SER A 99 13.57 3.21 -13.59
CA SER A 99 14.73 3.06 -12.72
C SER A 99 14.35 2.32 -11.44
N VAL A 100 14.99 1.17 -11.22
CA VAL A 100 14.85 0.40 -9.97
C VAL A 100 15.29 1.25 -8.77
N PHE A 101 16.32 2.08 -8.93
CA PHE A 101 16.74 3.01 -7.86
C PHE A 101 15.62 3.98 -7.49
N ARG A 102 14.88 4.49 -8.49
CA ARG A 102 13.76 5.41 -8.25
C ARG A 102 12.55 4.69 -7.64
N ASP A 103 12.33 3.43 -7.98
CA ASP A 103 11.31 2.59 -7.32
C ASP A 103 11.66 2.33 -5.86
N VAL A 104 12.91 1.98 -5.55
CA VAL A 104 13.37 1.80 -4.17
C VAL A 104 13.24 3.09 -3.38
N PHE A 105 13.64 4.23 -3.96
CA PHE A 105 13.46 5.53 -3.31
C PHE A 105 11.98 5.86 -3.06
N ALA A 106 11.09 5.52 -4.00
CA ALA A 106 9.66 5.67 -3.84
C ALA A 106 9.11 4.86 -2.65
N VAL A 107 9.55 3.60 -2.53
CA VAL A 107 9.16 2.72 -1.42
C VAL A 107 9.70 3.22 -0.09
N VAL A 108 10.94 3.72 -0.04
CA VAL A 108 11.51 4.30 1.20
C VAL A 108 10.72 5.53 1.63
N ALA A 109 10.43 6.45 0.72
CA ALA A 109 9.67 7.66 1.03
C ALA A 109 8.24 7.34 1.50
N ALA A 110 7.56 6.43 0.80
CA ALA A 110 6.23 5.95 1.18
C ALA A 110 6.27 5.19 2.53
N GLY A 111 7.29 4.38 2.76
CA GLY A 111 7.47 3.65 4.01
C GLY A 111 7.74 4.55 5.21
N VAL A 112 8.47 5.67 5.03
CA VAL A 112 8.65 6.68 6.09
C VAL A 112 7.31 7.31 6.45
N GLU A 113 6.50 7.65 5.45
CA GLU A 113 5.14 8.14 5.69
C GLU A 113 4.30 7.09 6.40
N MET A 114 4.30 5.83 5.95
CA MET A 114 3.50 4.76 6.53
C MET A 114 3.87 4.52 8.00
N VAL A 115 5.15 4.36 8.31
CA VAL A 115 5.63 4.16 9.69
C VAL A 115 5.29 5.37 10.57
N GLY A 116 5.47 6.60 10.06
CA GLY A 116 5.11 7.82 10.79
C GLY A 116 3.61 7.97 11.01
N GLY A 117 2.80 7.64 10.01
CA GLY A 117 1.35 7.70 10.05
C GLY A 117 0.77 6.73 11.08
N TYR A 118 1.22 5.47 11.07
CA TYR A 118 0.80 4.50 12.08
C TYR A 118 1.29 4.87 13.47
N PHE A 119 2.53 5.34 13.61
CA PHE A 119 3.03 5.84 14.89
C PHE A 119 2.11 6.94 15.47
N LEU A 120 1.73 7.93 14.67
CA LEU A 120 0.82 9.00 15.13
C LEU A 120 -0.57 8.47 15.49
N ALA A 121 -1.12 7.56 14.68
CA ALA A 121 -2.41 6.93 14.97
C ALA A 121 -2.37 6.10 16.26
N GLU A 122 -1.31 5.34 16.50
CA GLU A 122 -1.13 4.51 17.69
C GLU A 122 -0.85 5.35 18.94
N VAL A 123 -0.11 6.46 18.83
CA VAL A 123 0.03 7.43 19.95
C VAL A 123 -1.35 7.94 20.37
N TYR A 124 -2.20 8.26 19.40
CA TYR A 124 -3.55 8.76 19.66
C TYR A 124 -4.47 7.70 20.27
N LEU A 125 -4.43 6.46 19.77
CA LEU A 125 -5.33 5.38 20.20
C LEU A 125 -4.89 4.69 21.49
N TRP A 126 -3.59 4.45 21.65
CA TRP A 126 -3.05 3.53 22.67
C TRP A 126 -1.92 4.14 23.53
N GLY A 127 -1.44 5.33 23.16
CA GLY A 127 -0.37 6.04 23.86
C GLY A 127 1.04 5.69 23.38
N LEU A 128 2.02 6.48 23.84
CA LEU A 128 3.39 6.47 23.33
C LEU A 128 4.10 5.11 23.45
N GLY A 129 3.87 4.37 24.54
CA GLY A 129 4.54 3.09 24.77
C GLY A 129 4.20 2.04 23.70
N VAL A 130 2.92 1.92 23.36
CA VAL A 130 2.44 0.99 22.31
C VAL A 130 2.95 1.44 20.94
N ALA A 131 2.86 2.73 20.64
CA ALA A 131 3.30 3.27 19.35
C ALA A 131 4.80 3.03 19.09
N VAL A 132 5.65 3.23 20.09
CA VAL A 132 7.09 2.95 19.96
C VAL A 132 7.36 1.46 19.74
N ALA A 133 6.61 0.58 20.42
CA ALA A 133 6.75 -0.86 20.29
C ALA A 133 6.30 -1.40 18.92
N ALA A 134 5.42 -0.71 18.22
CA ALA A 134 4.91 -1.11 16.91
C ALA A 134 5.85 -0.73 15.74
N ILE A 135 6.71 0.28 15.90
CA ILE A 135 7.63 0.76 14.84
C ILE A 135 8.41 -0.38 14.17
N PRO A 136 9.07 -1.32 14.90
CA PRO A 136 9.85 -2.38 14.26
C PRO A 136 9.00 -3.27 13.35
N LEU A 137 7.77 -3.62 13.78
CA LEU A 137 6.86 -4.41 12.97
C LEU A 137 6.41 -3.62 11.73
N ASN A 138 6.08 -2.33 11.86
CA ASN A 138 5.75 -1.50 10.70
C ASN A 138 6.92 -1.38 9.71
N MET A 139 8.18 -1.34 10.18
CA MET A 139 9.35 -1.37 9.30
C MET A 139 9.50 -2.71 8.55
N VAL A 140 9.19 -3.84 9.19
CA VAL A 140 9.19 -5.15 8.51
C VAL A 140 8.14 -5.19 7.40
N GLN A 141 6.98 -4.57 7.62
CA GLN A 141 5.88 -4.43 6.67
C GLN A 141 6.37 -3.76 5.36
N VAL A 142 6.96 -2.58 5.48
CA VAL A 142 7.59 -1.86 4.34
C VAL A 142 8.67 -2.69 3.69
N THR A 143 9.52 -3.34 4.49
CA THR A 143 10.67 -4.10 3.98
C THR A 143 10.22 -5.28 3.14
N VAL A 144 9.23 -6.05 3.60
CA VAL A 144 8.64 -7.15 2.83
C VAL A 144 7.92 -6.60 1.59
N GLY A 145 7.19 -5.49 1.75
CA GLY A 145 6.61 -4.74 0.65
C GLY A 145 7.63 -4.39 -0.44
N ALA A 146 8.81 -3.90 -0.05
CA ALA A 146 9.90 -3.56 -0.97
C ALA A 146 10.48 -4.80 -1.65
N LEU A 147 10.83 -5.81 -0.86
CA LEU A 147 11.52 -7.02 -1.33
C LEU A 147 10.67 -7.84 -2.30
N VAL A 148 9.35 -7.84 -2.13
CA VAL A 148 8.43 -8.58 -3.00
C VAL A 148 7.77 -7.67 -4.04
N GLY A 149 7.30 -6.49 -3.62
CA GLY A 149 6.52 -5.59 -4.47
C GLY A 149 7.34 -4.99 -5.62
N VAL A 150 8.61 -4.62 -5.38
CA VAL A 150 9.47 -4.07 -6.45
C VAL A 150 9.75 -5.12 -7.55
N PRO A 151 10.23 -6.34 -7.25
CA PRO A 151 10.40 -7.36 -8.29
C PRO A 151 9.12 -7.71 -9.04
N VAL A 152 7.99 -7.84 -8.34
CA VAL A 152 6.71 -8.14 -8.99
C VAL A 152 6.30 -7.00 -9.92
N ALA A 153 6.45 -5.74 -9.50
CA ALA A 153 6.17 -4.59 -10.36
C ALA A 153 7.06 -4.57 -11.61
N LEU A 154 8.35 -4.88 -11.47
CA LEU A 154 9.27 -4.98 -12.62
C LEU A 154 8.85 -6.07 -13.62
N ILE A 155 8.39 -7.21 -13.12
CA ILE A 155 7.88 -8.32 -13.96
C ILE A 155 6.60 -7.87 -14.68
N LEU A 156 5.64 -7.30 -13.95
CA LEU A 156 4.36 -6.88 -14.52
C LEU A 156 4.52 -5.80 -15.60
N ARG A 157 5.39 -4.81 -15.39
CA ARG A 157 5.69 -3.77 -16.38
C ARG A 157 6.20 -4.34 -17.71
N ARG A 158 6.91 -5.47 -17.67
CA ARG A 158 7.39 -6.16 -18.89
C ARG A 158 6.32 -7.01 -19.56
N ARG A 159 5.33 -7.50 -18.80
CA ARG A 159 4.33 -8.46 -19.28
C ARG A 159 2.99 -7.83 -19.64
N LEU A 160 2.70 -6.62 -19.15
CA LEU A 160 1.44 -5.90 -19.39
C LEU A 160 1.64 -4.54 -20.09
N PRO A 161 2.42 -4.45 -21.19
CA PRO A 161 2.74 -3.17 -21.83
C PRO A 161 1.52 -2.45 -22.42
N GLU A 162 0.45 -3.18 -22.75
CA GLU A 162 -0.77 -2.60 -23.34
C GLU A 162 -1.62 -1.86 -22.31
N ILE A 163 -1.75 -2.42 -21.09
CA ILE A 163 -2.50 -1.81 -19.99
C ILE A 163 -1.78 -0.54 -19.49
N LEU A 164 -0.45 -0.49 -19.59
CA LEU A 164 0.33 0.70 -19.20
C LEU A 164 0.23 1.86 -20.18
N LYS A 165 -0.23 1.62 -21.41
CA LYS A 165 -0.48 2.64 -22.43
C LYS A 165 -1.92 3.19 -22.37
N ALA A 166 -2.75 2.58 -21.53
CA ALA A 166 -4.11 3.01 -21.27
C ALA A 166 -4.14 4.20 -20.31
#